data_AF-A0A1M6H5X3-F1
#
_entry.id   AF-A0A1M6H5X3-F1
#
_cell.length_a   1.000
_cell.length_b   1.000
_cell.length_c   1.000
_cell.angle_alpha   90.00
_cell.angle_beta   90.00
_cell.angle_gamma   90.00
#
_symmetry.space_group_name_H-M   'P 1'
#
loop_
_entity.id
_entity.type
_entity.pdbx_description
1 polymer ?
#
loop_
_entity_poly.entity_id
_entity_poly.type
_entity_poly.pdbx_seq_one_letter_code
_entity_poly.pdbx_strand_id
1 'polypeptide(L)'
;MNVVLSNWLMEIRNESDLDVWYISKESVDASVPEWVEFLQEVSILRKEKWGDELLTYAWHDGQACQLRFASILNRDDELPFGCDIERVSDATEILSSWLSLPAHISWTELEGADASDSEGVEEKSLNKLKVWSL
;
A
#
# COMPACT_ATOMS: atom_id res chain seq x y z
N MET A 1 -9.35 10.21 13.95
CA MET A 1 -8.66 10.50 12.69
C MET A 1 -7.96 11.88 12.65
N ASN A 2 -6.69 11.90 12.24
CA ASN A 2 -5.85 13.07 11.95
C ASN A 2 -6.46 14.00 10.87
N VAL A 3 -6.22 15.32 10.95
CA VAL A 3 -6.75 16.34 10.02
C VAL A 3 -6.25 16.14 8.59
N VAL A 4 -4.99 15.76 8.41
CA VAL A 4 -4.40 15.52 7.08
C VAL A 4 -5.06 14.31 6.42
N LEU A 5 -5.26 13.22 7.17
CA LEU A 5 -5.99 12.03 6.69
C LEU A 5 -7.42 12.39 6.30
N SER A 6 -8.09 13.23 7.09
CA SER A 6 -9.45 13.71 6.81
C SER A 6 -9.52 14.52 5.51
N ASN A 7 -8.50 15.34 5.23
CA ASN A 7 -8.43 16.10 3.99
C ASN A 7 -8.25 15.19 2.77
N TRP A 8 -7.39 14.17 2.85
CA TRP A 8 -7.26 13.19 1.77
C TRP A 8 -8.54 12.40 1.53
N LEU A 9 -9.27 12.01 2.57
CA LEU A 9 -10.59 11.38 2.39
C LEU A 9 -11.54 12.27 1.59
N MET A 10 -11.52 13.59 1.84
CA MET A 10 -12.33 14.54 1.07
C MET A 10 -11.89 14.65 -0.39
N GLU A 11 -10.58 14.62 -0.65
CA GLU A 11 -10.04 14.61 -2.02
C GLU A 11 -10.46 13.34 -2.76
N ILE A 12 -10.24 12.17 -2.15
CA ILE A 12 -10.62 10.85 -2.69
C ILE A 12 -12.12 10.78 -2.98
N ARG A 13 -12.95 11.33 -2.07
CA ARG A 13 -14.41 11.38 -2.25
C ARG A 13 -14.82 12.16 -3.49
N ASN A 14 -14.16 13.29 -3.73
CA ASN A 14 -14.46 14.19 -4.83
C ASN A 14 -13.92 13.66 -6.17
N GLU A 15 -12.92 12.80 -6.16
CA GLU A 15 -12.29 12.24 -7.36
C GLU A 15 -13.22 11.32 -8.15
N SER A 16 -13.30 11.51 -9.46
CA SER A 16 -14.22 10.82 -10.37
C SER A 16 -13.77 9.45 -10.85
N ASP A 17 -12.58 8.99 -10.48
CA ASP A 17 -11.93 7.84 -11.10
C ASP A 17 -11.43 6.83 -10.05
N LEU A 18 -11.12 5.60 -10.49
CA LEU A 18 -10.61 4.51 -9.65
C LEU A 18 -9.08 4.50 -9.60
N ASP A 19 -8.46 5.68 -9.70
CA ASP A 19 -7.02 5.83 -9.83
C ASP A 19 -6.26 5.31 -8.61
N VAL A 20 -5.00 4.95 -8.84
CA VAL A 20 -4.08 4.52 -7.79
C VAL A 20 -3.62 5.74 -7.00
N TRP A 21 -3.87 5.70 -5.69
CA TRP A 21 -3.34 6.66 -4.74
C TRP A 21 -2.05 6.17 -4.13
N TYR A 22 -1.17 7.11 -3.80
CA TYR A 22 0.06 6.83 -3.08
C TYR A 22 0.30 7.91 -2.03
N ILE A 23 0.87 7.50 -0.91
CA ILE A 23 1.23 8.40 0.19
C ILE A 23 2.63 8.04 0.65
N SER A 24 3.51 9.03 0.66
CA SER A 24 4.85 8.90 1.22
C SER A 24 4.79 8.92 2.74
N LYS A 25 5.65 8.16 3.41
CA LYS A 25 5.66 8.07 4.88
C LYS A 25 5.81 9.45 5.56
N GLU A 26 6.58 10.35 4.97
CA GLU A 26 6.85 11.69 5.50
C GLU A 26 5.64 12.64 5.47
N SER A 27 4.56 12.27 4.78
CA SER A 27 3.42 13.17 4.54
C SER A 27 2.52 13.37 5.76
N VAL A 28 2.44 12.41 6.69
CA VAL A 28 1.66 12.56 7.93
C VAL A 28 2.21 11.69 9.05
N ASP A 29 2.29 12.26 10.25
CA ASP A 29 2.56 11.51 11.48
C ASP A 29 1.23 11.03 12.07
N ALA A 30 0.87 9.77 11.77
CA ALA A 30 -0.34 9.13 12.24
C ALA A 30 -0.05 7.69 12.68
N SER A 31 -0.79 7.24 13.68
CA SER A 31 -0.63 5.90 14.26
C SER A 31 -1.19 4.80 13.34
N VAL A 32 -0.73 3.56 13.52
CA VAL A 32 -1.26 2.40 12.76
C VAL A 32 -2.79 2.32 12.83
N PRO A 33 -3.46 2.46 14.00
CA PRO A 33 -4.92 2.43 14.06
C PRO A 33 -5.61 3.54 13.25
N GLU A 34 -5.05 4.75 13.21
CA GLU A 34 -5.59 5.84 12.39
C GLU A 34 -5.47 5.55 10.90
N TRP A 35 -4.40 4.88 10.49
CA TRP A 35 -4.24 4.43 9.10
C TRP A 35 -5.17 3.29 8.72
N VAL A 36 -5.43 2.36 9.65
CA VAL A 36 -6.45 1.33 9.46
C VAL A 36 -7.83 1.97 9.30
N GLU A 37 -8.19 2.90 10.18
CA GLU A 37 -9.43 3.69 10.09
C GLU A 37 -9.52 4.39 8.72
N PHE A 38 -8.45 5.07 8.30
CA PHE A 38 -8.39 5.74 6.99
C PHE A 38 -8.64 4.77 5.82
N LEU A 39 -7.96 3.63 5.75
CA LEU A 39 -8.14 2.66 4.65
C LEU A 39 -9.54 2.06 4.63
N GLN A 40 -10.15 1.84 5.79
CA GLN A 40 -11.54 1.39 5.91
C GLN A 40 -12.51 2.46 5.37
N GLU A 41 -12.32 3.72 5.76
CA GLU A 41 -13.12 4.85 5.27
C GLU A 41 -12.97 5.03 3.75
N VAL A 42 -11.77 4.87 3.18
CA VAL A 42 -11.56 4.87 1.73
C VAL A 42 -12.41 3.79 1.05
N SER A 43 -12.38 2.55 1.58
CA SER A 43 -13.19 1.46 1.01
C SER A 43 -14.68 1.76 1.07
N ILE A 44 -15.17 2.29 2.20
CA ILE A 44 -16.57 2.69 2.38
C ILE A 44 -16.95 3.77 1.36
N LEU A 45 -16.20 4.86 1.28
CA LEU A 45 -16.47 5.98 0.36
C LEU A 45 -16.50 5.54 -1.10
N ARG A 46 -15.56 4.66 -1.48
CA ARG A 46 -15.49 4.13 -2.85
C ARG A 46 -16.67 3.21 -3.15
N LYS A 47 -17.08 2.35 -2.22
CA LYS A 47 -18.28 1.50 -2.35
C LYS A 47 -19.57 2.31 -2.41
N GLU A 48 -19.72 3.35 -1.60
CA GLU A 48 -20.88 4.25 -1.67
C GLU A 48 -21.02 4.91 -3.05
N LYS A 49 -19.90 5.19 -3.72
CA LYS A 49 -19.87 5.86 -5.01
C LYS A 49 -20.06 4.92 -6.20
N TRP A 50 -19.45 3.74 -6.17
CA TRP A 50 -19.37 2.83 -7.32
C TRP A 50 -20.13 1.51 -7.15
N GLY A 51 -20.60 1.21 -5.94
CA GLY A 51 -21.35 0.01 -5.59
C GLY A 51 -20.53 -1.08 -4.89
N ASP A 52 -21.22 -2.11 -4.41
CA ASP A 52 -20.66 -3.20 -3.61
C ASP A 52 -19.75 -4.16 -4.39
N GLU A 53 -19.80 -4.12 -5.73
CA GLU A 53 -18.89 -4.88 -6.59
C GLU A 53 -17.47 -4.31 -6.59
N LEU A 54 -17.16 -3.27 -5.81
CA LEU A 54 -15.84 -2.67 -5.78
C LEU A 54 -14.93 -3.31 -4.72
N LEU A 55 -13.76 -3.76 -5.15
CA LEU A 55 -12.68 -4.23 -4.27
C LEU A 55 -11.67 -3.09 -4.08
N THR A 56 -11.46 -2.68 -2.83
CA THR A 56 -10.37 -1.75 -2.48
C THR A 56 -9.18 -2.55 -1.97
N TYR A 57 -7.97 -2.21 -2.41
CA TYR A 57 -6.76 -2.88 -1.95
C TYR A 57 -5.63 -1.89 -1.70
N ALA A 58 -4.73 -2.26 -0.78
CA ALA A 58 -3.57 -1.47 -0.41
C ALA A 58 -2.34 -2.35 -0.25
N TRP A 59 -1.17 -1.80 -0.54
CA TRP A 59 0.11 -2.45 -0.37
C TRP A 59 1.18 -1.42 -0.03
N HIS A 60 2.24 -1.91 0.59
CA HIS A 60 3.43 -1.11 0.83
C HIS A 60 4.44 -1.34 -0.32
N ASP A 61 4.76 -0.28 -1.05
CA ASP A 61 5.85 -0.27 -2.01
C ASP A 61 7.16 0.08 -1.30
N GLY A 62 7.92 -0.96 -0.93
CA GLY A 62 9.17 -0.82 -0.21
C GLY A 62 10.29 -0.15 -1.00
N GLN A 63 10.23 -0.15 -2.34
CA GLN A 63 11.24 0.54 -3.16
C GLN A 63 11.00 2.05 -3.18
N ALA A 64 9.74 2.47 -3.14
CA ALA A 64 9.35 3.88 -3.11
C ALA A 64 9.12 4.42 -1.69
N CYS A 65 9.15 3.58 -0.66
CA CYS A 65 8.75 3.92 0.73
C CYS A 65 7.32 4.49 0.83
N GLN A 66 6.41 4.00 -0.02
CA GLN A 66 5.06 4.52 -0.18
C GLN A 66 4.00 3.49 0.23
N LEU A 67 2.95 3.96 0.90
CA LEU A 67 1.69 3.24 0.96
C LEU A 67 0.93 3.53 -0.33
N ARG A 68 0.52 2.49 -1.05
CA ARG A 68 -0.32 2.63 -2.25
C ARG A 68 -1.65 1.95 -2.03
N PHE A 69 -2.71 2.49 -2.61
CA PHE A 69 -4.02 1.89 -2.59
C PHE A 69 -4.82 2.26 -3.83
N ALA A 70 -5.72 1.38 -4.22
CA ALA A 70 -6.55 1.56 -5.40
C ALA A 70 -7.85 0.76 -5.24
N SER A 71 -8.77 0.96 -6.19
CA SER A 71 -10.00 0.19 -6.25
C SER A 71 -10.19 -0.39 -7.65
N ILE A 72 -10.71 -1.60 -7.74
CA ILE A 72 -11.07 -2.26 -9.01
C ILE A 72 -12.47 -2.86 -8.88
N LEU A 73 -13.11 -3.13 -10.01
CA LEU A 73 -14.31 -3.94 -10.01
C LEU A 73 -13.92 -5.39 -9.68
N ASN A 74 -14.59 -5.98 -8.69
CA ASN A 74 -14.43 -7.35 -8.19
C ASN A 74 -14.85 -8.43 -9.20
N ARG A 75 -14.93 -8.08 -10.49
CA ARG A 75 -15.08 -9.00 -11.63
C ARG A 75 -13.73 -9.51 -12.11
N ASP A 76 -12.68 -8.77 -11.78
CA ASP A 76 -11.30 -9.13 -12.04
C ASP A 76 -10.84 -9.99 -10.84
N ASP A 77 -10.99 -11.33 -10.95
CA ASP A 77 -10.58 -12.29 -9.90
C ASP A 77 -9.08 -12.19 -9.51
N GLU A 78 -8.31 -11.41 -10.28
CA GLU A 78 -6.89 -11.19 -10.12
C GLU A 78 -6.59 -9.70 -9.93
N LEU A 79 -5.83 -9.38 -8.88
CA LEU A 79 -5.29 -8.05 -8.67
C LEU A 79 -4.18 -7.80 -9.71
N PRO A 80 -3.94 -6.54 -10.14
CA PRO A 80 -3.06 -6.22 -11.27
C PRO A 80 -1.56 -6.30 -10.92
N PHE A 81 -1.17 -7.23 -10.06
CA PHE A 81 0.21 -7.47 -9.68
C PHE A 81 0.79 -8.58 -10.57
N GLY A 82 1.83 -8.26 -11.34
CA GLY A 82 2.57 -9.24 -12.15
C GLY A 82 3.52 -10.12 -11.33
N CYS A 83 3.25 -10.33 -10.04
CA CYS A 83 4.09 -11.07 -9.10
C CYS A 83 3.24 -11.86 -8.10
N ASP A 84 3.88 -12.77 -7.36
CA ASP A 84 3.21 -13.52 -6.29
C ASP A 84 2.78 -12.59 -5.16
N ILE A 85 1.47 -12.60 -4.87
CA ILE A 85 0.88 -11.84 -3.77
C ILE A 85 0.53 -12.73 -2.58
N GLU A 86 0.66 -12.16 -1.40
CA GLU A 86 0.10 -12.68 -0.16
C GLU A 86 -1.04 -11.75 0.26
N ARG A 87 -2.28 -12.23 0.15
CA ARG A 87 -3.44 -11.47 0.63
C ARG A 87 -3.49 -11.54 2.15
N VAL A 88 -3.45 -10.38 2.81
CA VAL A 88 -3.57 -10.27 4.27
C VAL A 88 -4.95 -9.71 4.63
N SER A 89 -5.59 -10.30 5.65
CA SER A 89 -6.90 -9.83 6.12
C SER A 89 -6.80 -8.60 7.03
N ASP A 90 -5.66 -8.38 7.66
CA ASP A 90 -5.42 -7.27 8.58
C ASP A 90 -4.49 -6.23 7.95
N ALA A 91 -5.02 -5.02 7.74
CA ALA A 91 -4.25 -3.89 7.21
C ALA A 91 -3.07 -3.51 8.12
N THR A 92 -3.12 -3.86 9.40
CA THR A 92 -2.03 -3.65 10.37
C THR A 92 -0.73 -4.27 9.89
N GLU A 93 -0.76 -5.39 9.16
CA GLU A 93 0.44 -6.05 8.67
C GLU A 93 1.22 -5.20 7.66
N ILE A 94 0.52 -4.60 6.68
CA ILE A 94 1.16 -3.74 5.68
C ILE A 94 1.53 -2.38 6.27
N LEU A 95 0.69 -1.84 7.17
CA LEU A 95 0.90 -0.52 7.77
C LEU A 95 2.05 -0.52 8.76
N SER A 96 2.19 -1.58 9.57
CA SER A 96 3.30 -1.72 10.50
C SER A 96 4.63 -1.85 9.76
N SER A 97 4.65 -2.60 8.64
CA SER A 97 5.83 -2.71 7.79
C SER A 97 6.22 -1.33 7.24
N TRP A 98 5.28 -0.62 6.62
CA TRP A 98 5.52 0.70 6.05
C TRP A 98 5.99 1.72 7.10
N LEU A 99 5.31 1.80 8.25
CA LEU A 99 5.64 2.75 9.31
C LEU A 99 6.93 2.40 10.06
N SER A 100 7.40 1.15 10.01
CA SER A 100 8.67 0.76 10.63
C SER A 100 9.92 1.16 9.83
N LEU A 101 9.78 1.39 8.53
CA LEU A 101 10.92 1.64 7.62
C LEU A 101 11.36 3.11 7.63
N PRO A 102 12.61 3.42 7.26
CA PRO A 102 13.02 4.80 7.06
C PRO A 102 12.15 5.49 6.01
N ALA A 103 11.99 6.81 6.10
CA ALA A 103 11.14 7.58 5.18
C ALA A 103 11.68 7.61 3.74
N HIS A 104 12.96 7.28 3.55
CA HIS A 104 13.63 7.15 2.27
C HIS A 104 14.71 6.07 2.37
N ILE A 105 15.08 5.49 1.23
CA ILE A 105 16.27 4.62 1.11
C ILE A 105 17.49 5.54 1.00
N SER A 106 18.49 5.33 1.85
CA SER A 106 19.73 6.13 1.79
C SER A 106 20.57 5.70 0.58
N TRP A 107 21.23 6.65 -0.08
CA TRP A 107 22.20 6.34 -1.14
C TRP A 107 23.30 5.37 -0.70
N THR A 108 23.69 5.41 0.58
CA THR A 108 24.68 4.49 1.15
C THR A 108 24.18 3.03 1.20
N GLU A 109 22.87 2.82 1.26
CA GLU A 109 22.27 1.47 1.20
C GLU A 109 22.25 0.92 -0.23
N LEU A 110 22.22 1.81 -1.24
CA LEU A 110 22.30 1.45 -2.66
C LEU A 110 23.73 1.11 -3.09
N GLU A 111 24.74 1.79 -2.54
CA GLU A 111 26.16 1.55 -2.83
C GLU A 111 26.66 0.17 -2.39
N GLY A 112 26.00 -0.49 -1.43
CA GLY A 112 26.31 -1.86 -0.99
C GLY A 112 25.62 -2.96 -1.81
N ALA A 113 24.71 -2.61 -2.71
CA ALA A 113 23.97 -3.55 -3.55
C ALA A 113 24.65 -3.80 -4.91
N ASP A 114 25.57 -2.94 -5.32
CA ASP A 114 26.34 -3.10 -6.55
C ASP A 114 27.70 -3.80 -6.29
N ALA A 115 27.86 -4.94 -6.97
CA ALA A 115 29.08 -5.73 -7.17
C ALA A 115 29.65 -6.54 -5.98
N SER A 116 29.02 -7.68 -5.69
CA SER A 116 29.75 -8.89 -5.32
C SER A 116 29.24 -10.07 -6.16
N ASP A 117 29.95 -10.34 -7.26
CA ASP A 117 29.94 -11.67 -7.88
C ASP A 117 30.46 -12.68 -6.84
N SER A 118 29.58 -13.49 -6.26
CA SER A 118 29.97 -14.78 -5.69
C SER A 118 28.85 -15.79 -5.83
N GLU A 119 29.26 -16.92 -6.40
CA GLU A 119 28.47 -18.10 -6.73
C GLU A 119 27.63 -18.60 -5.55
N GLY A 120 26.35 -18.87 -5.82
CA GLY A 120 25.41 -19.43 -4.86
C GLY A 120 24.12 -18.64 -4.84
N VAL A 121 23.29 -18.81 -5.87
CA VAL A 121 21.89 -18.39 -5.81
C VAL A 121 21.20 -19.36 -4.85
N GLU A 122 21.35 -19.14 -3.55
CA GLU A 122 20.24 -19.46 -2.65
C GLU A 122 19.05 -18.70 -3.24
N GLU A 123 18.00 -19.43 -3.63
CA GLU A 123 16.68 -18.84 -3.85
C GLU A 123 16.34 -18.10 -2.56
N LYS A 124 16.71 -16.82 -2.47
CA LYS A 124 16.07 -15.89 -1.55
C LYS A 124 14.62 -16.00 -1.91
N SER A 125 13.87 -16.69 -1.06
CA SER A 125 12.43 -16.81 -1.11
C SER A 125 11.90 -15.48 -1.60
N LEU A 126 11.36 -15.43 -2.82
CA LEU A 126 10.79 -14.21 -3.37
C LEU A 126 9.73 -13.79 -2.34
N ASN A 127 10.03 -12.73 -1.57
CA ASN A 127 9.10 -12.24 -0.57
C ASN A 127 7.85 -11.82 -1.33
N LYS A 128 6.75 -12.54 -1.08
CA LYS A 128 5.46 -12.25 -1.71
C LYS A 128 5.05 -10.82 -1.35
N LEU A 129 4.44 -10.13 -2.30
CA LEU A 129 3.91 -8.81 -2.04
C LEU A 129 2.70 -8.94 -1.11
N LYS A 130 2.78 -8.40 0.10
CA LYS A 130 1.64 -8.35 1.01
C LYS A 130 0.63 -7.30 0.53
N VAL A 131 -0.60 -7.73 0.32
CA VAL A 131 -1.70 -6.89 -0.14
C VAL A 131 -2.88 -7.05 0.80
N TRP A 132 -3.33 -5.95 1.37
CA TRP A 132 -4.61 -5.90 2.08
C TRP A 132 -5.73 -5.57 1.10
N SER A 133 -6.92 -6.15 1.27
CA SER A 133 -8.08 -5.84 0.44
C SER A 133 -9.42 -5.97 1.16
N LEU A 134 -10.39 -5.11 0.83
CA LEU A 134 -11.73 -5.04 1.42
C LEU A 134 -12.82 -4.65 0.43
#